data_AF-A0A426TRC9-F1
#
_entry.id   AF-A0A426TRC9-F1
#
_cell.length_a   1.000
_cell.length_b   1.000
_cell.length_c   1.000
_cell.angle_alpha   90.00
_cell.angle_beta   90.00
_cell.angle_gamma   90.00
#
_symmetry.space_group_name_H-M   'P 1'
#
loop_
_entity.id
_entity.type
_entity.pdbx_description
1 polymer ?
#
loop_
_entity_poly.entity_id
_entity_poly.type
_entity_poly.pdbx_seq_one_letter_code
_entity_poly.pdbx_strand_id
1 'polypeptide(L)'
;MSVTGKKRLPIGIQTFSEIIEGGYYYVDKTPVIERLVQQNKYYFLSRPRRFGKSLLLDTLRCLFEGREALFEGLYIHDRWDWQQTHPVVRLSFGSGVMRNREELDERIRHQLRKSRESLGLPSTPKADIPGEFEDLLELA
;
A
#
# COMPACT_ATOMS: atom_id res chain seq x y z
N MET A 1 19.94 3.61 29.02
CA MET A 1 20.83 4.46 28.20
C MET A 1 20.50 4.23 26.75
N SER A 2 20.12 5.25 25.98
CA SER A 2 20.11 5.15 24.52
C SER A 2 20.12 6.56 23.91
N VAL A 3 21.10 6.76 23.06
CA VAL A 3 21.61 8.03 22.54
C VAL A 3 20.50 8.85 21.88
N THR A 4 20.25 10.07 22.39
CA THR A 4 19.45 11.10 21.73
C THR A 4 20.21 11.67 20.52
N GLY A 5 20.53 10.80 19.57
CA GLY A 5 21.07 11.15 18.27
C GLY A 5 19.92 11.60 17.38
N LYS A 6 20.09 12.71 16.65
CA LYS A 6 19.11 13.13 15.63
C LYS A 6 18.87 11.98 14.66
N LYS A 7 17.61 11.61 14.46
CA LYS A 7 17.23 10.62 13.44
C LYS A 7 17.56 11.16 12.05
N ARG A 8 17.70 10.29 11.06
CA ARG A 8 17.92 10.70 9.67
C ARG A 8 16.58 11.10 9.04
N LEU A 9 16.60 12.07 8.14
CA LEU A 9 15.43 12.38 7.31
C LEU A 9 15.29 11.30 6.21
N PRO A 10 14.07 10.81 5.93
CA PRO A 10 13.82 9.75 4.94
C PRO A 10 13.81 10.32 3.51
N ILE A 11 14.91 10.93 3.08
CA ILE A 11 14.98 11.57 1.76
C ILE A 11 14.96 10.50 0.66
N GLY A 12 13.90 10.50 -0.14
CA GLY A 12 13.73 9.56 -1.26
C GLY A 12 13.14 8.19 -0.86
N ILE A 13 12.97 7.93 0.43
CA ILE A 13 12.36 6.69 0.94
C ILE A 13 10.84 6.84 0.92
N GLN A 14 10.14 5.89 0.30
CA GLN A 14 8.68 5.87 0.21
C GLN A 14 8.06 4.62 0.83
N THR A 15 8.89 3.68 1.28
CA THR A 15 8.48 2.47 1.97
C THR A 15 8.29 2.78 3.45
N PHE A 16 7.11 2.49 3.99
CA PHE A 16 6.80 2.78 5.38
C PHE A 16 7.67 1.94 6.33
N SER A 17 7.83 0.65 6.06
CA SER A 17 8.64 -0.24 6.91
C SER A 17 10.11 0.21 6.97
N GLU A 18 10.71 0.58 5.83
CA GLU A 18 12.10 1.07 5.81
C GLU A 18 12.30 2.33 6.66
N ILE A 19 11.30 3.22 6.72
CA ILE A 19 11.36 4.43 7.55
C ILE A 19 11.34 4.06 9.04
N ILE A 20 10.44 3.16 9.44
CA ILE A 20 10.26 2.76 10.84
C ILE A 20 11.45 1.91 11.31
N GLU A 21 11.73 0.81 10.61
CA GLU A 21 12.81 -0.14 10.93
C GLU A 21 14.19 0.52 10.82
N GLY A 22 14.37 1.43 9.86
CA GLY A 22 15.62 2.17 9.66
C GLY A 22 15.84 3.34 10.63
N GLY A 23 14.91 3.59 11.55
CA GLY A 23 15.02 4.63 12.58
C GLY A 23 14.99 6.06 12.03
N TYR A 24 14.30 6.29 10.91
CA TYR A 24 14.17 7.61 10.30
C TYR A 24 13.10 8.46 11.01
N TYR A 25 13.10 9.77 10.73
CA TYR A 25 11.98 10.63 11.11
C TYR A 25 10.73 10.27 10.28
N TYR A 26 9.66 9.87 10.96
CA TYR A 26 8.32 9.71 10.39
C TYR A 26 7.39 10.76 11.02
N VAL A 27 6.63 11.46 10.17
CA VAL A 27 5.56 12.35 10.66
C VAL A 27 4.29 11.53 10.70
N ASP A 28 3.79 11.26 11.91
CA ASP A 28 2.61 10.44 12.10
C ASP A 28 1.37 11.05 11.43
N LYS A 29 0.86 10.36 10.40
CA LYS A 29 -0.37 10.69 9.69
C LYS A 29 -1.47 9.66 9.95
N THR A 30 -1.25 8.72 10.85
CA THR A 30 -2.23 7.70 11.18
C THR A 30 -3.55 8.23 11.79
N PRO A 31 -3.62 9.40 12.46
CA PRO A 31 -4.92 10.03 12.81
C PRO A 31 -5.73 10.50 11.59
N VAL A 32 -5.06 10.77 10.46
CA VAL A 32 -5.76 11.08 9.20
C VAL A 32 -6.23 9.78 8.58
N ILE A 33 -5.40 8.74 8.59
CA ILE A 33 -5.75 7.41 8.06
C ILE A 33 -7.00 6.85 8.75
N GLU A 34 -7.07 6.87 10.08
CA GLU A 34 -8.24 6.40 10.83
C GLU A 34 -9.53 7.07 10.34
N ARG A 35 -9.51 8.40 10.19
CA ARG A 35 -10.66 9.16 9.63
C ARG A 35 -10.97 8.80 8.19
N LEU A 36 -9.95 8.55 7.36
CA LEU A 36 -10.15 8.11 5.98
C LEU A 36 -10.86 6.76 5.93
N VAL A 37 -10.48 5.80 6.77
CA VAL A 37 -11.09 4.47 6.77
C VAL A 37 -12.55 4.51 7.24
N GLN A 38 -12.90 5.40 8.18
CA GLN A 38 -14.24 5.41 8.78
C GLN A 38 -15.29 6.26 8.03
N GLN A 39 -14.89 7.27 7.25
CA GLN A 39 -15.82 8.31 6.83
C GLN A 39 -16.40 8.15 5.43
N ASN A 40 -15.61 7.78 4.42
CA ASN A 40 -16.08 7.78 3.03
C ASN A 40 -15.69 6.51 2.27
N LYS A 41 -16.50 6.18 1.26
CA LYS A 41 -16.26 5.05 0.36
C LYS A 41 -15.12 5.28 -0.63
N TYR A 42 -14.89 6.53 -1.06
CA TYR A 42 -13.91 6.87 -2.09
C TYR A 42 -13.17 8.16 -1.77
N TYR A 43 -11.86 8.19 -2.01
CA TYR A 43 -11.02 9.37 -1.83
C TYR A 43 -10.19 9.65 -3.08
N PHE A 44 -10.22 10.91 -3.52
CA PHE A 44 -9.33 11.40 -4.57
C PHE A 44 -8.17 12.21 -3.96
N LEU A 45 -6.95 11.68 -4.07
CA LEU A 45 -5.74 12.31 -3.52
C LEU A 45 -5.04 13.19 -4.58
N SER A 46 -5.60 14.36 -4.90
CA SER A 46 -4.99 15.31 -5.85
C SER A 46 -3.93 16.20 -5.20
N ARG A 47 -2.62 16.01 -5.49
CA ARG A 47 -1.53 16.93 -5.09
C ARG A 47 -0.28 16.84 -5.99
N PRO A 48 0.66 17.81 -5.95
CA PRO A 48 1.91 17.82 -6.73
C PRO A 48 2.86 16.63 -6.43
N ARG A 49 3.90 16.45 -7.27
CA ARG A 49 4.93 15.42 -7.11
C ARG A 49 5.66 15.57 -5.76
N ARG A 50 6.04 14.45 -5.13
CA ARG A 50 6.79 14.37 -3.84
C ARG A 50 6.05 14.83 -2.57
N PHE A 51 4.73 15.00 -2.62
CA PHE A 51 3.91 15.32 -1.44
C PHE A 51 3.55 14.10 -0.56
N GLY A 52 4.37 13.05 -0.54
CA GLY A 52 4.18 11.90 0.37
C GLY A 52 3.01 10.97 0.05
N LYS A 53 2.33 11.10 -1.11
CA LYS A 53 1.23 10.20 -1.50
C LYS A 53 1.62 8.73 -1.55
N SER A 54 2.78 8.42 -2.15
CA SER A 54 3.27 7.03 -2.22
C SER A 54 3.49 6.46 -0.82
N LEU A 55 4.09 7.24 0.08
CA LEU A 55 4.31 6.84 1.47
C LEU A 55 2.98 6.61 2.20
N LEU A 56 2.00 7.50 2.00
CA LEU A 56 0.67 7.32 2.60
C LEU A 56 -0.01 6.03 2.13
N LEU A 57 0.05 5.73 0.82
CA LEU A 57 -0.48 4.48 0.27
C LEU A 57 0.26 3.25 0.81
N ASP A 58 1.58 3.37 1.03
CA ASP A 58 2.39 2.29 1.59
C ASP A 58 2.10 2.08 3.09
N THR A 59 1.88 3.15 3.86
CA THR A 59 1.40 3.07 5.25
C THR A 59 0.02 2.42 5.31
N LEU A 60 -0.92 2.80 4.44
CA LEU A 60 -2.25 2.17 4.35
C LEU A 60 -2.12 0.68 4.05
N ARG A 61 -1.28 0.30 3.08
CA ARG A 61 -0.99 -1.10 2.78
C ARG A 61 -0.54 -1.85 4.03
N CYS A 62 0.48 -1.35 4.73
CA CYS A 62 1.00 -2.02 5.93
C CYS A 62 -0.06 -2.14 7.04
N LEU A 63 -0.95 -1.15 7.16
CA LEU A 63 -2.03 -1.14 8.13
C LEU A 63 -3.05 -2.25 7.82
N PHE A 64 -3.54 -2.31 6.58
CA PHE A 64 -4.52 -3.31 6.14
C PHE A 64 -3.93 -4.73 6.10
N GLU A 65 -2.65 -4.88 5.79
CA GLU A 65 -1.94 -6.16 5.89
C GLU A 65 -1.67 -6.59 7.35
N GLY A 66 -2.03 -5.78 8.36
CA GLY A 66 -1.89 -6.13 9.77
C GLY A 66 -0.45 -6.15 10.29
N ARG A 67 0.45 -5.32 9.73
CA ARG A 67 1.86 -5.26 10.15
C ARG A 67 2.03 -4.46 11.45
N GLU A 68 1.39 -4.91 12.54
CA GLU A 68 1.27 -4.24 13.85
C GLU A 68 2.57 -3.64 14.38
N ALA A 69 3.67 -4.41 14.35
CA ALA A 69 4.98 -3.98 14.85
C ALA A 69 5.51 -2.68 14.21
N LEU A 70 5.07 -2.34 12.99
CA LEU A 70 5.46 -1.08 12.33
C LEU A 70 4.74 0.16 12.90
N PHE A 71 3.65 -0.06 13.64
CA PHE A 71 2.79 1.00 14.16
C PHE A 71 3.00 1.26 15.65
N GLU A 72 3.84 0.49 16.34
CA GLU A 72 4.18 0.71 17.75
C GLU A 72 4.58 2.17 18.01
N GLY A 73 3.87 2.81 18.95
CA GLY A 73 4.09 4.21 19.32
C GLY A 73 3.51 5.25 18.35
N LEU A 74 2.79 4.84 17.29
CA LEU A 74 1.97 5.72 16.46
C LEU A 74 0.54 5.81 17.01
N TYR A 75 -0.16 6.88 16.65
CA TYR A 75 -1.52 7.15 17.14
C TYR A 75 -2.50 6.00 16.90
N ILE A 76 -2.44 5.33 15.76
CA ILE A 76 -3.39 4.28 15.39
C ILE A 76 -3.16 2.94 16.09
N HIS A 77 -2.02 2.76 16.77
CA HIS A 77 -1.61 1.47 17.33
C HIS A 77 -2.68 0.84 18.22
N ASP A 78 -3.17 1.58 19.21
CA ASP A 78 -4.14 1.07 20.18
C ASP A 78 -5.60 1.28 19.72
N ARG A 79 -5.79 1.65 18.45
CA ARG A 79 -7.09 2.06 17.86
C ARG A 79 -7.47 1.22 16.64
N TRP A 80 -6.59 0.34 16.22
CA TRP A 80 -6.81 -0.58 15.11
C TRP A 80 -7.07 -1.98 15.64
N ASP A 81 -7.97 -2.71 14.99
CA ASP A 81 -8.14 -4.14 15.27
C ASP A 81 -7.11 -4.95 14.48
N TRP A 82 -6.01 -5.32 15.13
CA TRP A 82 -4.93 -6.10 14.52
C TRP A 82 -5.30 -7.56 14.23
N GLN A 83 -6.41 -8.06 14.76
CA GLN A 83 -6.94 -9.37 14.37
C GLN A 83 -7.57 -9.33 12.97
N GLN A 84 -8.00 -8.14 12.54
CA GLN A 84 -8.56 -7.93 11.21
C GLN A 84 -7.46 -7.58 10.21
N THR A 85 -7.15 -8.54 9.33
CA THR A 85 -6.23 -8.35 8.22
C THR A 85 -6.95 -8.47 6.89
N HIS A 86 -6.44 -7.79 5.87
CA HIS A 86 -7.00 -7.75 4.53
C HIS A 86 -5.92 -8.01 3.49
N PRO A 87 -6.21 -8.82 2.45
CA PRO A 87 -5.34 -8.89 1.28
C PRO A 87 -5.30 -7.53 0.58
N VAL A 88 -4.10 -7.04 0.25
CA VAL A 88 -3.93 -5.73 -0.40
C VAL A 88 -3.43 -5.90 -1.84
N VAL A 89 -4.29 -5.56 -2.79
CA VAL A 89 -3.94 -5.48 -4.22
C VAL A 89 -3.47 -4.07 -4.57
N ARG A 90 -2.20 -3.93 -4.97
CA ARG A 90 -1.61 -2.64 -5.38
C ARG A 90 -1.35 -2.59 -6.88
N LEU A 91 -2.15 -1.78 -7.58
CA LEU A 91 -1.96 -1.50 -9.01
C LEU A 91 -1.27 -0.13 -9.20
N SER A 92 -0.24 -0.08 -10.04
CA SER A 92 0.55 1.11 -10.35
C SER A 92 0.87 1.22 -11.84
N PHE A 93 0.34 2.30 -12.43
CA PHE A 93 0.61 2.72 -13.81
C PHE A 93 1.65 3.85 -13.90
N GLY A 94 2.33 4.16 -12.79
CA GLY A 94 3.30 5.25 -12.71
C GLY A 94 4.67 4.93 -13.32
N SER A 95 4.92 3.69 -13.74
CA SER A 95 6.17 3.25 -14.37
C SER A 95 5.90 2.51 -15.68
N GLY A 96 6.78 2.71 -16.66
CA GLY A 96 6.60 2.20 -18.02
C GLY A 96 5.79 3.19 -18.87
N VAL A 97 6.30 3.49 -20.06
CA VAL A 97 5.56 4.29 -21.06
C VAL A 97 4.69 3.30 -21.84
N MET A 98 3.38 3.38 -21.64
CA MET A 98 2.39 2.64 -22.43
C MET A 98 2.03 3.47 -23.65
N ARG A 99 2.24 2.92 -24.84
CA ARG A 99 2.09 3.63 -26.12
C ARG A 99 0.74 3.41 -26.78
N ASN A 100 0.08 2.30 -26.46
CA ASN A 100 -1.18 1.88 -27.06
C ASN A 100 -2.03 1.07 -26.05
N ARG A 101 -3.21 0.65 -26.48
CA ARG A 101 -4.17 -0.10 -25.64
C ARG A 101 -3.64 -1.48 -25.30
N GLU A 102 -2.96 -2.12 -26.23
CA GLU A 102 -2.43 -3.47 -26.12
C GLU A 102 -1.37 -3.54 -25.00
N GLU A 103 -0.45 -2.58 -24.97
CA GLU A 103 0.56 -2.47 -23.91
C GLU A 103 -0.06 -2.20 -22.53
N LEU A 104 -1.17 -1.44 -22.47
CA LEU A 104 -1.91 -1.24 -21.22
C LEU A 104 -2.55 -2.55 -20.74
N ASP A 105 -3.15 -3.33 -21.65
CA ASP A 105 -3.80 -4.60 -21.32
C ASP A 105 -2.78 -5.63 -20.82
N GLU A 106 -1.62 -5.74 -21.48
CA GLU A 106 -0.50 -6.55 -21.01
C GLU A 106 -0.02 -6.11 -19.62
N ARG A 107 0.07 -4.79 -19.40
CA ARG A 107 0.49 -4.23 -18.11
C ARG A 107 -0.51 -4.51 -17.00
N ILE A 108 -1.81 -4.47 -17.27
CA ILE A 108 -2.84 -4.82 -16.28
C ILE A 108 -2.71 -6.31 -15.93
N ARG A 109 -2.69 -7.20 -16.93
CA ARG A 109 -2.56 -8.65 -16.72
C ARG A 109 -1.30 -9.02 -15.96
N HIS A 110 -0.17 -8.38 -16.27
CA HIS A 110 1.08 -8.59 -15.53
C HIS A 110 0.94 -8.23 -14.04
N GLN A 111 0.26 -7.13 -13.72
CA GLN A 111 0.04 -6.70 -12.34
C GLN A 111 -0.92 -7.64 -11.61
N LEU A 112 -2.03 -8.04 -12.24
CA LEU A 112 -2.97 -9.02 -11.69
C LEU A 112 -2.27 -10.35 -11.38
N ARG A 113 -1.48 -10.88 -12.31
CA ARG A 113 -0.69 -12.09 -12.09
C ARG A 113 0.26 -11.97 -10.91
N LYS A 114 1.00 -10.86 -10.81
CA LYS A 114 1.90 -10.62 -9.66
C LYS A 114 1.16 -10.52 -8.33
N SER A 115 -0.02 -9.88 -8.32
CA SER A 115 -0.85 -9.80 -7.12
C SER A 115 -1.30 -11.19 -6.65
N ARG A 116 -1.73 -12.05 -7.58
CA ARG A 116 -2.07 -13.45 -7.27
C ARG A 116 -0.90 -14.23 -6.69
N GLU A 117 0.26 -14.15 -7.34
CA GLU A 117 1.49 -14.78 -6.87
C GLU A 117 1.84 -14.32 -5.45
N SER A 118 1.74 -13.00 -5.17
CA SER A 118 2.05 -12.46 -3.85
C SER A 118 1.05 -12.86 -2.75
N LEU A 119 -0.18 -13.17 -3.13
CA LEU A 119 -1.24 -13.65 -2.23
C LEU A 119 -1.29 -15.18 -2.13
N GLY A 120 -0.44 -15.91 -2.85
CA GLY A 120 -0.40 -17.38 -2.83
C GLY A 120 -1.62 -18.04 -3.49
N LEU A 121 -2.30 -17.34 -4.39
CA LEU A 121 -3.54 -17.81 -5.02
C LEU A 121 -3.26 -18.79 -6.17
N PRO A 122 -4.13 -19.80 -6.40
CA PRO A 122 -3.99 -20.72 -7.53
C PRO A 122 -4.13 -19.97 -8.86
N SER A 123 -3.72 -20.58 -9.97
CA SER A 123 -4.02 -20.07 -11.31
C SER A 123 -5.49 -20.30 -11.68
N THR A 124 -6.04 -19.42 -12.52
CA THR A 124 -7.40 -19.54 -13.08
C THR A 124 -7.32 -19.61 -14.60
N PRO A 125 -8.36 -20.14 -15.27
CA PRO A 125 -8.45 -20.07 -16.72
C PRO A 125 -8.31 -18.64 -17.22
N LYS A 126 -7.74 -18.47 -18.41
CA LYS A 126 -7.58 -17.15 -19.02
C LYS A 126 -8.96 -16.54 -19.29
N ALA A 127 -9.20 -15.35 -18.74
CA ALA A 127 -10.39 -14.56 -18.97
C ALA A 127 -10.05 -13.19 -19.59
N ASP A 128 -11.05 -12.34 -19.78
CA ASP A 128 -10.81 -10.92 -20.00
C ASP A 128 -10.27 -10.26 -18.71
N ILE A 129 -9.82 -9.00 -18.81
CA ILE A 129 -9.24 -8.30 -17.67
C ILE A 129 -10.23 -8.15 -16.49
N PRO A 130 -11.51 -7.78 -16.72
CA PRO A 130 -12.51 -7.78 -15.67
C PRO A 130 -12.66 -9.13 -14.97
N GLY A 131 -12.80 -10.23 -15.71
CA GLY A 131 -12.91 -11.57 -15.13
C GLY A 131 -11.67 -11.98 -14.33
N GLU A 132 -10.47 -11.70 -14.83
CA GLU A 132 -9.23 -11.98 -14.07
C GLU A 132 -9.11 -11.13 -12.79
N PHE A 133 -9.71 -9.94 -12.77
CA PHE A 133 -9.74 -9.11 -11.57
C PHE A 133 -10.81 -9.59 -10.58
N GLU A 134 -11.98 -10.00 -11.07
CA GLU A 134 -13.04 -10.62 -10.26
C GLU A 134 -12.54 -11.91 -9.59
N ASP A 135 -11.93 -12.83 -10.36
CA ASP A 135 -11.27 -14.04 -9.86
C ASP A 135 -10.26 -13.74 -8.75
N LEU A 136 -9.45 -12.68 -8.93
CA LEU A 136 -8.47 -12.26 -7.94
C LEU A 136 -9.15 -11.81 -6.64
N LEU A 137 -10.26 -11.08 -6.71
CA LEU A 137 -10.97 -10.57 -5.53
C LEU A 137 -11.75 -11.67 -4.81
N GLU A 138 -12.31 -12.64 -5.52
CA GLU A 138 -13.05 -13.76 -4.91
C GLU A 138 -12.14 -14.76 -4.21
N LEU A 139 -10.90 -14.92 -4.70
CA LEU A 139 -9.94 -15.88 -4.17
C LEU A 139 -9.01 -15.29 -3.10
N ALA A 140 -8.84 -13.97 -3.05
CA ALA A 140 -7.97 -13.26 -2.10
C ALA A 140 -8.57 -13.18 -0.69
#